data_AF-A0A7K1VSG0-F1
#
_entry.id   AF-A0A7K1VSG0-F1
#
_cell.length_a   1.000
_cell.length_b   1.000
_cell.length_c   1.000
_cell.angle_alpha   90.00
_cell.angle_beta   90.00
_cell.angle_gamma   90.00
#
_symmetry.space_group_name_H-M   'P 1'
#
loop_
_entity.id
_entity.type
_entity.pdbx_description
1 polymer ?
#
loop_
_entity_poly.entity_id
_entity_poly.type
_entity_poly.pdbx_seq_one_letter_code
_entity_poly.pdbx_strand_id
1 'polypeptide(L)'
;MSANPPLPRGATFRGNLLAELTRLEDSQTPSHFIVDGIDFTDTATRLTLTTGDTIEVSAFVTAEQLHDTLRPHLDVQPVSEASWASYPSASVWANWLILHYDLALLERNMAEEVPNLHYRSIIRDGESATITVEVGSHRHQQMVPLTTQPLGIPIELAQQTRDSIADTDVLP
;
A
#
# COMPACT_ATOMS: atom_id res chain seq x y z
N MET A 1 26.14 -11.66 -4.42
CA MET A 1 24.77 -12.21 -4.37
C MET A 1 24.20 -11.81 -3.02
N SER A 2 23.50 -10.68 -2.95
CA SER A 2 22.85 -10.26 -1.69
C SER A 2 21.54 -11.05 -1.59
N ALA A 3 21.43 -11.89 -0.57
CA ALA A 3 20.17 -12.57 -0.28
C ALA A 3 19.19 -11.52 0.24
N ASN A 4 18.01 -11.44 -0.38
CA ASN A 4 16.91 -10.63 0.15
C ASN A 4 16.73 -10.99 1.64
N PRO A 5 16.59 -10.00 2.55
CA PRO A 5 16.34 -10.29 3.95
C PRO A 5 15.09 -11.19 4.07
N PRO A 6 15.10 -12.20 4.94
CA PRO A 6 13.96 -13.10 5.07
C PRO A 6 12.76 -12.30 5.57
N LEU A 7 11.75 -12.16 4.70
CA LEU A 7 10.50 -11.51 5.04
C LEU A 7 9.85 -12.21 6.24
N PRO A 8 9.12 -11.49 7.11
CA PRO A 8 8.31 -12.10 8.16
C PRO A 8 7.34 -13.14 7.56
N ARG A 9 7.14 -14.28 8.24
CA ARG A 9 6.17 -15.30 7.80
C ARG A 9 4.79 -14.68 7.55
N GLY A 10 4.22 -14.91 6.37
CA GLY A 10 2.87 -14.48 5.97
C GLY A 10 2.78 -13.22 5.09
N ALA A 11 3.89 -12.64 4.63
CA ALA A 11 3.84 -11.49 3.72
C ALA A 11 3.31 -11.87 2.33
N THR A 12 2.28 -11.16 1.85
CA THR A 12 1.83 -11.21 0.45
C THR A 12 2.78 -10.37 -0.42
N PHE A 13 2.81 -10.59 -1.75
CA PHE A 13 3.62 -9.74 -2.63
C PHE A 13 3.21 -8.26 -2.56
N ARG A 14 1.92 -7.99 -2.34
CA ARG A 14 1.36 -6.65 -2.17
C ARG A 14 1.83 -6.02 -0.87
N GLY A 15 1.73 -6.76 0.24
CA GLY A 15 2.23 -6.33 1.54
C GLY A 15 3.74 -6.07 1.53
N ASN A 16 4.52 -6.89 0.83
CA ASN A 16 5.94 -6.63 0.62
C ASN A 16 6.18 -5.31 -0.12
N LEU A 17 5.52 -5.11 -1.27
CA LEU A 17 5.69 -3.90 -2.06
C LEU A 17 5.33 -2.64 -1.25
N LEU A 18 4.20 -2.66 -0.55
CA LEU A 18 3.75 -1.55 0.28
C LEU A 18 4.77 -1.22 1.38
N ALA A 19 5.34 -2.23 2.05
CA ALA A 19 6.35 -2.02 3.07
C ALA A 19 7.66 -1.42 2.52
N GLU A 20 8.13 -1.91 1.37
CA GLU A 20 9.34 -1.39 0.73
C GLU A 20 9.13 0.00 0.11
N LEU A 21 7.92 0.29 -0.38
CA LEU A 21 7.56 1.63 -0.83
C LEU A 21 7.50 2.61 0.34
N THR A 22 6.91 2.21 1.49
CA THR A 22 6.96 3.00 2.72
C THR A 22 8.41 3.34 3.11
N ARG A 23 9.32 2.36 3.03
CA ARG A 23 10.75 2.57 3.31
C ARG A 23 11.39 3.58 2.37
N LEU A 24 11.12 3.47 1.07
CA LEU A 24 11.68 4.36 0.07
C LEU A 24 11.13 5.79 0.22
N GLU A 25 9.82 5.95 0.36
CA GLU A 25 9.16 7.25 0.52
C GLU A 25 9.60 7.96 1.82
N ASP A 26 9.78 7.24 2.93
CA ASP A 26 10.31 7.82 4.18
C ASP A 26 11.79 8.26 4.08
N SER A 27 12.53 7.72 3.11
CA SER A 27 13.91 8.14 2.84
C SER A 27 13.98 9.46 2.07
N GLN A 28 12.84 9.96 1.57
CA GLN A 28 12.78 11.20 0.80
C GLN A 28 12.75 12.43 1.70
N THR A 29 12.99 13.60 1.09
CA THR A 29 12.78 14.87 1.78
C THR A 29 11.32 14.99 2.22
N PRO A 30 11.03 15.55 3.42
CA PRO A 30 9.66 15.78 3.84
C PRO A 30 8.87 16.50 2.74
N SER A 31 7.62 16.09 2.53
CA SER A 31 6.75 16.60 1.46
C SER A 31 7.00 16.08 0.04
N HIS A 32 8.00 15.24 -0.16
CA HIS A 32 8.32 14.70 -1.48
C HIS A 32 7.79 13.28 -1.63
N PHE A 33 6.59 13.15 -2.19
CA PHE A 33 6.02 11.86 -2.54
C PHE A 33 6.52 11.39 -3.91
N ILE A 34 6.71 10.10 -4.04
CA ILE A 34 7.18 9.46 -5.27
C ILE A 34 5.98 8.90 -6.05
N VAL A 35 5.00 8.33 -5.34
CA VAL A 35 3.87 7.61 -5.92
C VAL A 35 2.55 8.28 -5.53
N ASP A 36 1.69 8.49 -6.54
CA ASP A 36 0.30 8.91 -6.39
C ASP A 36 -0.68 7.76 -6.47
N GLY A 37 -0.31 6.63 -7.07
CA GLY A 37 -1.25 5.51 -7.22
C GLY A 37 -0.59 4.15 -7.25
N ILE A 38 -1.28 3.16 -6.71
CA ILE A 38 -0.91 1.75 -6.78
C ILE A 38 -2.13 0.98 -7.26
N ASP A 39 -1.96 0.21 -8.33
CA ASP A 39 -2.98 -0.72 -8.84
C ASP A 39 -2.40 -2.14 -8.90
N PHE A 40 -2.97 -3.02 -8.10
CA PHE A 40 -2.61 -4.42 -8.04
C PHE A 40 -3.48 -5.25 -8.98
N THR A 41 -2.86 -5.67 -10.08
CA THR A 41 -3.44 -6.68 -10.97
C THR A 41 -3.08 -8.09 -10.48
N ASP A 42 -3.57 -9.11 -11.17
CA ASP A 42 -3.29 -10.50 -10.82
C ASP A 42 -1.85 -10.91 -11.16
N THR A 43 -1.19 -10.19 -12.07
CA THR A 43 0.13 -10.55 -12.62
C THR A 43 1.21 -9.48 -12.44
N ALA A 44 0.84 -8.26 -12.08
CA ALA A 44 1.74 -7.12 -11.97
C ALA A 44 1.20 -6.07 -11.01
N THR A 45 2.07 -5.18 -10.55
CA THR A 45 1.65 -3.95 -9.89
C THR A 45 2.02 -2.76 -10.77
N ARG A 46 1.06 -1.85 -10.96
CA ARG A 46 1.29 -0.56 -11.60
C ARG A 46 1.42 0.53 -10.54
N LEU A 47 2.46 1.33 -10.66
CA LEU A 47 2.66 2.54 -9.88
C LEU A 47 2.41 3.75 -10.78
N THR A 48 1.53 4.65 -10.34
CA THR A 48 1.38 5.98 -10.90
C THR A 48 2.27 6.92 -10.10
N LEU A 49 3.24 7.53 -10.74
CA LEU A 49 4.22 8.42 -10.12
C LEU A 49 3.65 9.85 -10.01
N THR A 50 4.22 10.66 -9.12
CA THR A 50 3.83 12.08 -8.97
C THR A 50 4.11 12.94 -10.21
N THR A 51 4.94 12.45 -11.13
CA THR A 51 5.13 13.05 -12.47
C THR A 51 4.00 12.76 -13.45
N GLY A 52 3.09 11.83 -13.11
CA GLY A 52 2.05 11.30 -14.00
C GLY A 52 2.49 10.07 -14.82
N ASP A 53 3.76 9.68 -14.74
CA ASP A 53 4.26 8.45 -15.36
C ASP A 53 3.61 7.22 -14.71
N THR A 54 3.43 6.16 -15.50
CA THR A 54 3.00 4.85 -14.98
C THR A 54 4.08 3.82 -15.26
N ILE A 55 4.48 3.08 -14.23
CA ILE A 55 5.48 2.02 -14.35
C ILE A 55 4.94 0.71 -13.80
N GLU A 56 5.40 -0.41 -14.37
CA GLU A 56 5.13 -1.74 -13.83
C GLU A 56 6.30 -2.18 -12.95
N VAL A 57 5.98 -2.63 -11.74
CA VAL A 57 6.95 -3.19 -10.80
C VAL A 57 6.68 -4.66 -10.55
N SER A 58 7.75 -5.43 -10.43
CA SER A 58 7.67 -6.87 -10.16
C SER A 58 7.05 -7.14 -8.80
N ALA A 59 6.42 -8.30 -8.67
CA ALA A 59 6.17 -8.90 -7.36
C ALA A 59 7.52 -9.14 -6.65
N PHE A 60 7.55 -8.90 -5.33
CA PHE A 60 8.71 -9.13 -4.45
C PHE A 60 9.97 -8.34 -4.84
N VAL A 61 9.90 -7.02 -4.69
CA VAL A 61 11.03 -6.08 -4.85
C VAL A 61 11.54 -5.61 -3.50
N THR A 62 12.81 -5.19 -3.42
CA THR A 62 13.36 -4.44 -2.29
C THR A 62 13.28 -2.94 -2.53
N ALA A 63 13.40 -2.11 -1.48
CA ALA A 63 13.44 -0.66 -1.61
C ALA A 63 14.57 -0.17 -2.53
N GLU A 64 15.73 -0.84 -2.52
CA GLU A 64 16.85 -0.50 -3.40
C GLU A 64 16.55 -0.82 -4.87
N GLN A 65 15.85 -1.93 -5.13
CA GLN A 65 15.39 -2.26 -6.49
C GLN A 65 14.30 -1.31 -6.96
N LEU A 66 13.39 -0.89 -6.08
CA LEU A 66 12.41 0.15 -6.36
C LEU A 66 13.11 1.47 -6.71
N HIS A 67 14.06 1.91 -5.89
CA HIS A 67 14.86 3.11 -6.14
C HIS A 67 15.49 3.07 -7.55
N ASP A 68 16.16 1.97 -7.91
CA ASP A 68 16.80 1.83 -9.22
C ASP A 68 15.80 1.82 -10.39
N THR A 69 14.59 1.33 -10.15
CA THR A 69 13.49 1.35 -11.13
C THR A 69 12.90 2.76 -11.30
N LEU A 70 12.85 3.55 -10.22
CA LEU A 70 12.19 4.85 -10.17
C LEU A 70 13.10 6.03 -10.55
N ARG A 71 14.40 5.95 -10.28
CA ARG A 71 15.38 7.01 -10.57
C ARG A 71 15.46 7.49 -12.04
N PRO A 72 15.07 6.72 -13.08
CA PRO A 72 15.00 7.27 -14.44
C PRO A 72 13.83 8.25 -14.66
N HIS A 73 12.81 8.19 -13.80
CA HIS A 73 11.57 8.95 -13.92
C HIS A 73 11.50 10.13 -12.94
N LEU A 74 12.23 10.04 -11.83
CA LEU A 74 12.11 10.94 -10.68
C LEU A 74 13.49 11.20 -10.07
N ASP A 75 13.67 12.34 -9.41
CA ASP A 75 14.84 12.60 -8.57
C ASP A 75 14.63 11.95 -7.18
N VAL A 76 14.99 10.67 -7.08
CA VAL A 76 14.80 9.86 -5.87
C VAL A 76 16.06 9.88 -5.02
N GLN A 77 15.92 10.18 -3.72
CA GLN A 77 17.00 10.07 -2.76
C GLN A 77 17.33 8.60 -2.45
N PRO A 78 18.59 8.28 -2.14
CA PRO A 78 19.00 6.93 -1.74
C PRO A 78 18.19 6.41 -0.55
N VAL A 79 17.95 5.10 -0.51
CA VAL A 79 17.29 4.44 0.62
C VAL A 79 18.13 4.62 1.89
N SER A 80 17.51 5.10 2.97
CA SER A 80 18.13 5.31 4.27
C SER A 80 17.78 4.17 5.23
N GLU A 81 18.78 3.58 5.89
CA GLU A 81 18.54 2.58 6.96
C GLU A 81 17.91 3.21 8.21
N ALA A 82 18.16 4.51 8.45
CA ALA A 82 17.63 5.22 9.61
C ALA A 82 16.10 5.41 9.56
N SER A 83 15.51 5.39 8.36
CA SER A 83 14.07 5.58 8.13
C SER A 83 13.20 4.59 8.92
N TRP A 84 13.62 3.33 9.04
CA TRP A 84 12.89 2.32 9.82
C TRP A 84 13.03 2.48 11.34
N ALA A 85 14.12 3.06 11.83
CA ALA A 85 14.34 3.23 13.27
C ALA A 85 13.35 4.22 13.90
N SER A 86 12.78 5.11 13.08
CA SER A 86 11.83 6.16 13.47
C SER A 86 10.39 5.88 13.08
N TYR A 87 10.09 4.70 12.51
CA TYR A 87 8.75 4.36 12.03
C TYR A 87 7.85 3.75 13.12
N PRO A 88 6.56 4.13 13.23
CA PRO A 88 5.88 5.21 12.50
C PRO A 88 6.22 6.59 13.08
N SER A 89 6.67 7.54 12.25
CA SER A 89 6.97 8.91 12.68
C SER A 89 5.73 9.80 12.57
N ALA A 90 5.54 10.78 13.46
CA ALA A 90 4.30 11.56 13.58
C ALA A 90 4.19 12.78 12.62
N SER A 91 4.85 12.76 11.46
CA SER A 91 4.73 13.88 10.51
C SER A 91 3.39 13.83 9.77
N VAL A 92 2.88 14.96 9.25
CA VAL A 92 1.66 14.97 8.42
C VAL A 92 1.83 14.15 7.13
N TRP A 93 3.09 13.92 6.72
CA TRP A 93 3.51 13.01 5.65
C TRP A 93 3.35 11.53 6.02
N ALA A 94 3.21 11.23 7.30
CA ALA A 94 3.10 9.88 7.81
C ALA A 94 1.76 9.23 7.47
N ASN A 95 0.68 9.97 7.23
CA ASN A 95 -0.63 9.35 7.04
C ASN A 95 -0.71 8.53 5.73
N TRP A 96 -0.04 8.97 4.66
CA TRP A 96 0.11 8.19 3.43
C TRP A 96 0.95 6.92 3.65
N LEU A 97 2.06 7.06 4.39
CA LEU A 97 2.98 5.95 4.72
C LEU A 97 2.34 4.93 5.67
N ILE A 98 1.63 5.42 6.70
CA ILE A 98 0.83 4.66 7.65
C ILE A 98 -0.26 3.91 6.89
N LEU A 99 -0.88 4.55 5.90
CA LEU A 99 -1.91 3.88 5.10
C LEU A 99 -1.33 2.70 4.29
N HIS A 100 -0.19 2.87 3.61
CA HIS A 100 0.50 1.75 2.95
C HIS A 100 0.81 0.61 3.93
N TYR A 101 1.32 0.95 5.12
CA TYR A 101 1.69 -0.02 6.13
C TYR A 101 0.49 -0.75 6.73
N ASP A 102 -0.59 -0.02 7.06
CA ASP A 102 -1.82 -0.59 7.60
C ASP A 102 -2.49 -1.52 6.60
N LEU A 103 -2.46 -1.18 5.30
CA LEU A 103 -2.94 -2.05 4.23
C LEU A 103 -2.08 -3.32 4.09
N ALA A 104 -0.76 -3.20 4.22
CA ALA A 104 0.14 -4.36 4.24
C ALA A 104 -0.13 -5.28 5.43
N LEU A 105 -0.41 -4.70 6.61
CA LEU A 105 -0.78 -5.45 7.81
C LEU A 105 -2.15 -6.11 7.68
N LEU A 106 -3.12 -5.41 7.09
CA LEU A 106 -4.45 -5.94 6.87
C LEU A 106 -4.43 -7.20 6.01
N GLU A 107 -3.76 -7.17 4.84
CA GLU A 107 -3.68 -8.36 3.99
C GLU A 107 -3.05 -9.54 4.72
N ARG A 108 -2.06 -9.28 5.56
CA ARG A 108 -1.41 -10.32 6.36
C ARG A 108 -2.34 -10.90 7.43
N ASN A 109 -3.09 -10.05 8.14
CA ASN A 109 -3.81 -10.45 9.34
C ASN A 109 -5.25 -10.90 9.06
N MET A 110 -5.88 -10.42 8.00
CA MET A 110 -7.30 -10.69 7.68
C MET A 110 -7.49 -11.84 6.70
N ALA A 111 -6.42 -12.42 6.14
CA ALA A 111 -6.51 -13.49 5.16
C ALA A 111 -7.24 -14.74 5.68
N GLU A 112 -7.15 -15.02 6.99
CA GLU A 112 -7.83 -16.14 7.63
C GLU A 112 -9.29 -15.84 8.00
N GLU A 113 -9.59 -14.58 8.38
CA GLU A 113 -10.94 -14.17 8.80
C GLU A 113 -11.86 -13.81 7.64
N VAL A 114 -11.30 -13.30 6.54
CA VAL A 114 -12.02 -12.92 5.32
C VAL A 114 -11.32 -13.54 4.11
N PRO A 115 -11.65 -14.81 3.79
CA PRO A 115 -11.08 -15.48 2.62
C PRO A 115 -11.36 -14.71 1.33
N ASN A 116 -10.39 -14.69 0.42
CA ASN A 116 -10.43 -13.94 -0.86
C ASN A 116 -10.50 -12.41 -0.72
N LEU A 117 -10.16 -11.87 0.45
CA LEU A 117 -9.90 -10.45 0.62
C LEU A 117 -8.60 -10.07 -0.12
N HIS A 118 -8.73 -9.12 -1.03
CA HIS A 118 -7.63 -8.58 -1.79
C HIS A 118 -7.69 -7.06 -1.76
N TYR A 119 -6.56 -6.46 -1.45
CA TYR A 119 -6.41 -5.05 -1.73
C TYR A 119 -6.15 -4.86 -3.22
N ARG A 120 -6.91 -3.96 -3.86
CA ARG A 120 -6.84 -3.70 -5.30
C ARG A 120 -6.10 -2.42 -5.63
N SER A 121 -6.41 -1.30 -4.98
CA SER A 121 -5.75 -0.04 -5.30
C SER A 121 -5.81 1.00 -4.20
N ILE A 122 -4.86 1.95 -4.25
CA ILE A 122 -4.91 3.24 -3.57
C ILE A 122 -4.50 4.32 -4.54
N ILE A 123 -5.27 5.39 -4.59
CA ILE A 123 -5.00 6.53 -5.46
C ILE A 123 -5.12 7.79 -4.62
N ARG A 124 -4.02 8.53 -4.52
CA ARG A 124 -3.93 9.83 -3.87
C ARG A 124 -4.53 10.89 -4.78
N ASP A 125 -5.33 11.76 -4.20
CA ASP A 125 -5.86 12.97 -4.83
C ASP A 125 -5.73 14.13 -3.85
N GLY A 126 -4.67 14.91 -4.01
CA GLY A 126 -4.34 16.02 -3.11
C GLY A 126 -4.17 15.56 -1.66
N GLU A 127 -5.12 15.97 -0.82
CA GLU A 127 -5.15 15.67 0.63
C GLU A 127 -6.01 14.46 0.99
N SER A 128 -6.42 13.65 0.01
CA SER A 128 -7.22 12.44 0.21
C SER A 128 -6.64 11.25 -0.54
N ALA A 129 -7.10 10.05 -0.21
CA ALA A 129 -6.81 8.83 -0.95
C ALA A 129 -8.08 8.01 -1.15
N THR A 130 -8.29 7.47 -2.34
CA THR A 130 -9.34 6.48 -2.59
C THR A 130 -8.74 5.08 -2.51
N ILE A 131 -9.28 4.27 -1.60
CA ILE A 131 -8.88 2.88 -1.38
C ILE A 131 -9.92 1.97 -2.04
N THR A 132 -9.46 0.95 -2.76
CA THR A 132 -10.32 -0.11 -3.30
C THR A 132 -9.92 -1.47 -2.73
N VAL A 133 -10.89 -2.14 -2.12
CA VAL A 133 -10.78 -3.51 -1.60
C VAL A 133 -11.75 -4.40 -2.37
N GLU A 134 -11.35 -5.64 -2.60
CA GLU A 134 -12.14 -6.68 -3.26
C GLU A 134 -12.26 -7.90 -2.35
N VAL A 135 -13.45 -8.50 -2.27
CA VAL A 135 -13.66 -9.81 -1.65
C VAL A 135 -14.50 -10.66 -2.62
N GLY A 136 -13.89 -11.70 -3.19
CA GLY A 136 -14.52 -12.46 -4.28
C GLY A 136 -14.81 -11.58 -5.49
N SER A 137 -16.08 -11.43 -5.87
CA SER A 137 -16.51 -10.53 -6.97
C SER A 137 -16.96 -9.15 -6.51
N HIS A 138 -17.00 -8.90 -5.20
CA HIS A 138 -17.50 -7.65 -4.64
C HIS A 138 -16.37 -6.66 -4.42
N ARG A 139 -16.60 -5.40 -4.79
CA ARG A 139 -15.63 -4.32 -4.64
C ARG A 139 -16.22 -3.23 -3.78
N HIS A 140 -15.42 -2.73 -2.85
CA HIS A 140 -15.75 -1.59 -2.04
C HIS A 140 -14.69 -0.50 -2.23
N GLN A 141 -15.16 0.75 -2.33
CA GLN A 141 -14.31 1.92 -2.45
C GLN A 141 -14.62 2.91 -1.34
N GLN A 142 -13.58 3.42 -0.71
CA GLN A 142 -13.72 4.46 0.30
C GLN A 142 -12.66 5.52 0.12
N MET A 143 -13.11 6.77 0.13
CA MET A 143 -12.23 7.93 0.18
C MET A 143 -11.88 8.21 1.64
N VAL A 144 -10.59 8.42 1.91
CA VAL A 144 -10.05 8.72 3.23
C VAL A 144 -9.29 10.04 3.19
N PRO A 145 -9.53 10.95 4.15
CA PRO A 145 -8.71 12.15 4.29
C PRO A 145 -7.32 11.78 4.81
N LEU A 146 -6.27 12.31 4.20
CA LEU A 146 -4.89 12.18 4.66
C LEU A 146 -4.51 13.27 5.68
N THR A 147 -5.41 14.23 5.94
CA THR A 147 -5.27 15.26 6.98
C THR A 147 -5.43 14.71 8.41
N THR A 148 -5.95 13.49 8.53
CA THR A 148 -6.11 12.76 9.80
C THR A 148 -5.55 11.37 9.68
N GLN A 149 -5.03 10.81 10.77
CA GLN A 149 -4.48 9.46 10.76
C GLN A 149 -5.57 8.44 10.40
N PRO A 150 -5.42 7.64 9.33
CA PRO A 150 -6.44 6.72 8.86
C PRO A 150 -6.45 5.41 9.66
N LEU A 151 -6.38 5.49 10.98
CA LEU A 151 -6.32 4.33 11.86
C LEU A 151 -7.59 3.48 11.68
N GLY A 152 -7.41 2.19 11.39
CA GLY A 152 -8.51 1.23 11.35
C GLY A 152 -9.38 1.28 10.10
N ILE A 153 -9.23 2.27 9.21
CA ILE A 153 -10.06 2.35 7.99
C ILE A 153 -9.93 1.10 7.10
N PRO A 154 -8.71 0.56 6.86
CA PRO A 154 -8.60 -0.70 6.15
C PRO A 154 -9.41 -1.84 6.80
N ILE A 155 -9.39 -1.93 8.13
CA ILE A 155 -10.09 -2.98 8.89
C ILE A 155 -11.61 -2.80 8.77
N GLU A 156 -12.10 -1.57 8.91
CA GLU A 156 -13.51 -1.22 8.70
C GLU A 156 -13.97 -1.58 7.28
N LEU A 157 -13.18 -1.25 6.27
CA LEU A 157 -13.42 -1.63 4.87
C LEU A 157 -13.55 -3.14 4.69
N ALA A 158 -12.63 -3.91 5.25
CA ALA A 158 -12.65 -5.37 5.16
C ALA A 158 -13.89 -5.95 5.86
N GLN A 159 -14.27 -5.41 7.02
CA GLN A 159 -15.47 -5.81 7.75
C GLN A 159 -16.75 -5.46 6.98
N GLN A 160 -16.87 -4.23 6.48
CA GLN A 160 -18.01 -3.79 5.67
C GLN A 160 -18.17 -4.63 4.40
N THR A 161 -17.05 -4.96 3.74
CA THR A 161 -17.08 -5.77 2.53
C THR A 161 -17.53 -7.20 2.86
N ARG A 162 -17.06 -7.77 3.97
CA ARG A 162 -17.53 -9.08 4.47
C ARG A 162 -19.03 -9.06 4.79
N ASP A 163 -19.50 -8.07 5.53
CA ASP A 163 -20.90 -7.95 5.95
C ASP A 163 -21.83 -7.78 4.74
N SER A 164 -21.41 -6.99 3.74
CA SER A 164 -22.16 -6.84 2.48
C SER A 164 -22.34 -8.16 1.73
N ILE A 165 -21.39 -9.09 1.81
CA ILE A 165 -21.50 -10.41 1.20
C ILE A 165 -22.47 -11.28 2.00
N ALA A 166 -22.37 -11.26 3.32
CA ALA A 166 -23.27 -11.99 4.21
C ALA A 166 -24.74 -11.58 4.00
N ASP A 167 -25.02 -10.29 3.81
CA ASP A 167 -26.37 -9.81 3.52
C ASP A 167 -26.87 -10.21 2.12
N THR A 168 -25.96 -10.36 1.15
CA THR A 168 -26.31 -10.78 -0.22
C THR A 168 -26.62 -12.27 -0.31
N ASP A 169 -25.95 -13.10 0.49
CA ASP A 169 -26.19 -14.55 0.58
C ASP A 169 -27.44 -14.92 1.43
N VAL A 170 -28.05 -13.95 2.11
CA VAL A 170 -29.25 -14.14 2.95
C VAL A 170 -30.55 -13.67 2.26
N LEU A 171 -30.45 -12.99 1.10
CA LEU A 171 -31.62 -12.62 0.30
C LEU A 171 -32.07 -13.81 -0.57
N PRO A 172 -33.32 -14.31 -0.40
CA PRO A 172 -33.85 -15.45 -1.12
C PRO A 172 -34.18 -15.17 -2.60
#